data_AF-A0ABD3VY09-F1
#
_entry.id   AF-A0ABD3VY09-F1
#
_cell.length_a   1.000
_cell.length_b   1.000
_cell.length_c   1.000
_cell.angle_alpha   90.00
_cell.angle_beta   90.00
_cell.angle_gamma   90.00
#
_symmetry.space_group_name_H-M   'P 1'
#
loop_
_entity.id
_entity.type
_entity.pdbx_description
1 polymer ?
#
loop_
_entity_poly.entity_id
_entity_poly.type
_entity_poly.pdbx_seq_one_letter_code
_entity_poly.pdbx_strand_id
1 'polypeptide(L)'
;MKAIDWYKLSFLMIITCYHTRTITYAALLNEDLVNMAAIQSKLSSVLEVNDIPDEIAKIVGALESSLHVLNCLPLQKSDNCYNPNDYCEIDIGDFTIQAKLTICKHPWSLRIDFKLPQDLKKRVPGILRPFAYTNVEPIVLTPDNNNADGVTTVVHNSEIANMGVNILGFNIKAAKFYFNFNLFVRWDCTRPSNNNAKRLEYNRAYNDSKPGNDMNKLYYKLKIGYELKTKRFPCFCYKCERCETIVEKQGHFAEGPESCKSDWSEWSPCPVSDPCNNFPETGTRSRTCIGQSEGGPPCPGSAESICTSPERDPITIPRRLQERIAQDIICL
;
A
#
# COMPACT_ATOMS: atom_id res chain seq x y z
N MET A 1 0.18 59.47 -15.23
CA MET A 1 -0.03 58.01 -15.39
C MET A 1 1.07 57.30 -14.60
N LYS A 2 0.71 56.56 -13.53
CA LYS A 2 1.68 55.80 -12.73
C LYS A 2 1.84 54.41 -13.36
N ALA A 3 3.07 54.05 -13.72
CA ALA A 3 3.39 52.74 -14.26
C ALA A 3 3.01 51.66 -13.24
N ILE A 4 2.14 50.74 -13.65
CA ILE A 4 1.77 49.57 -12.84
C ILE A 4 2.96 48.61 -12.89
N ASP A 5 3.44 48.25 -11.71
CA ASP A 5 4.63 47.44 -11.50
C ASP A 5 4.31 45.95 -11.78
N TRP A 6 4.58 45.52 -13.01
CA TRP A 6 4.26 44.20 -13.56
C TRP A 6 4.77 43.01 -12.71
N TYR A 7 5.82 43.23 -11.91
CA TYR A 7 6.36 42.21 -11.02
C TYR A 7 5.42 41.86 -9.86
N LYS A 8 4.66 42.83 -9.33
CA LYS A 8 3.70 42.58 -8.23
C LYS A 8 2.49 41.79 -8.71
N LEU A 9 2.04 42.01 -9.94
CA LEU A 9 0.94 41.25 -10.57
C LEU A 9 1.34 39.79 -10.84
N SER A 10 2.58 39.56 -11.27
CA SER A 10 3.10 38.22 -11.54
C SER A 10 3.24 37.38 -10.26
N PHE A 11 3.71 37.98 -9.16
CA PHE A 11 3.84 37.30 -7.88
C PHE A 11 2.48 36.96 -7.24
N LEU A 12 1.48 37.85 -7.39
CA LEU A 12 0.12 37.60 -6.89
C LEU A 12 -0.58 36.46 -7.67
N MET A 13 -0.34 36.34 -8.99
CA MET A 13 -0.87 35.22 -9.78
C MET A 13 -0.24 33.88 -9.39
N ILE A 14 1.05 33.84 -9.05
CA ILE A 14 1.72 32.61 -8.61
C ILE A 14 1.16 32.14 -7.25
N ILE A 15 0.97 33.06 -6.29
CA ILE A 15 0.42 32.74 -4.96
C ILE A 15 -1.04 32.27 -5.06
N THR A 16 -1.87 32.92 -5.89
CA THR A 16 -3.27 32.51 -6.09
C THR A 16 -3.38 31.17 -6.83
N CYS A 17 -2.49 30.84 -7.78
CA CYS A 17 -2.41 29.50 -8.38
C CYS A 17 -1.99 28.41 -7.37
N TYR A 18 -1.08 28.73 -6.45
CA TYR A 18 -0.62 27.77 -5.44
C TYR A 18 -1.69 27.48 -4.37
N HIS A 19 -2.44 28.50 -3.95
CA HIS A 19 -3.54 28.34 -3.00
C HIS A 19 -4.80 27.71 -3.62
N THR A 20 -5.12 28.01 -4.88
CA THR A 20 -6.26 27.34 -5.55
C THR A 20 -5.97 25.87 -5.80
N ARG A 21 -4.73 25.48 -6.14
CA ARG A 21 -4.37 24.05 -6.24
C ARG A 21 -4.51 23.33 -4.90
N THR A 22 -3.99 23.88 -3.80
CA THR A 22 -4.05 23.21 -2.49
C THR A 22 -5.47 23.10 -1.91
N ILE A 23 -6.34 24.08 -2.14
CA ILE A 23 -7.74 24.03 -1.66
C ILE A 23 -8.60 23.06 -2.49
N THR A 24 -8.30 22.88 -3.79
CA THR A 24 -9.07 21.95 -4.65
C THR A 24 -8.79 20.47 -4.32
N TYR A 25 -7.57 20.13 -3.89
CA TYR A 25 -7.25 18.74 -3.48
C TYR A 25 -7.94 18.32 -2.19
N ALA A 26 -8.18 19.23 -1.25
CA ALA A 26 -8.87 18.91 0.01
C ALA A 26 -10.38 18.69 -0.18
N ALA A 27 -11.00 19.34 -1.17
CA ALA A 27 -12.44 19.20 -1.45
C ALA A 27 -12.78 17.98 -2.34
N LEU A 28 -11.80 17.41 -3.06
CA LEU A 28 -11.96 16.18 -3.86
C LEU A 28 -11.78 14.89 -3.06
N LEU A 29 -11.45 14.99 -1.77
CA LEU A 29 -11.28 13.85 -0.85
C LEU A 29 -12.55 13.48 -0.07
N ASN A 30 -13.72 14.03 -0.44
CA ASN A 30 -14.97 13.34 -0.21
C ASN A 30 -15.20 12.37 -1.37
N GLU A 31 -14.37 11.32 -1.44
CA GLU A 31 -14.77 10.12 -2.16
C GLU A 31 -16.01 9.60 -1.44
N ASP A 32 -17.16 9.56 -2.14
CA ASP A 32 -18.38 8.96 -1.61
C ASP A 32 -18.03 7.55 -1.11
N LEU A 33 -18.21 7.33 0.19
CA LEU A 33 -17.94 6.02 0.79
C LEU A 33 -18.70 4.95 0.01
N VAL A 34 -17.99 3.89 -0.34
CA VAL A 34 -18.54 2.81 -1.13
C VAL A 34 -19.65 2.14 -0.32
N ASN A 35 -20.83 2.06 -0.92
CA ASN A 35 -21.98 1.41 -0.31
C ASN A 35 -21.78 -0.11 -0.33
N MET A 36 -21.32 -0.68 0.79
CA MET A 36 -21.08 -2.11 0.93
C MET A 36 -22.32 -2.97 0.67
N ALA A 37 -23.51 -2.48 1.03
CA ALA A 37 -24.77 -3.18 0.75
C ALA A 37 -25.06 -3.24 -0.76
N ALA A 38 -24.72 -2.16 -1.50
CA ALA A 38 -24.84 -2.16 -2.96
C ALA A 38 -23.84 -3.13 -3.62
N ILE A 39 -22.59 -3.19 -3.13
CA ILE A 39 -21.61 -4.19 -3.61
C ILE A 39 -22.14 -5.60 -3.36
N GLN A 40 -22.55 -5.88 -2.13
CA GLN A 40 -23.02 -7.21 -1.76
C GLN A 40 -24.26 -7.60 -2.57
N SER A 41 -25.20 -6.69 -2.78
CA SER A 41 -26.36 -6.90 -3.65
C SER A 41 -25.95 -7.17 -5.10
N LYS A 42 -25.02 -6.38 -5.65
CA LYS A 42 -24.51 -6.56 -7.02
C LYS A 42 -23.79 -7.90 -7.17
N LEU A 43 -22.92 -8.26 -6.23
CA LEU A 43 -22.24 -9.55 -6.23
C LEU A 43 -23.24 -10.71 -6.05
N SER A 44 -24.23 -10.58 -5.17
CA SER A 44 -25.23 -11.63 -4.94
C SER A 44 -26.08 -11.88 -6.19
N SER A 45 -26.44 -10.80 -6.90
CA SER A 45 -27.14 -10.86 -8.18
C SER A 45 -26.31 -11.54 -9.26
N VAL A 46 -25.05 -11.15 -9.42
CA VAL A 46 -24.15 -11.69 -10.45
C VAL A 46 -23.74 -13.13 -10.17
N LEU A 47 -23.47 -13.47 -8.91
CA LEU A 47 -23.03 -14.80 -8.49
C LEU A 47 -24.19 -15.75 -8.22
N GLU A 48 -25.45 -15.27 -8.32
CA GLU A 48 -26.69 -15.99 -8.03
C GLU A 48 -26.65 -16.67 -6.66
N VAL A 49 -26.24 -15.94 -5.63
CA VAL A 49 -25.88 -16.52 -4.33
C VAL A 49 -25.99 -15.49 -3.21
N ASN A 50 -26.41 -15.91 -2.02
CA ASN A 50 -26.67 -14.99 -0.90
C ASN A 50 -25.63 -15.10 0.23
N ASP A 51 -24.74 -16.08 0.18
CA ASP A 51 -23.80 -16.47 1.23
C ASP A 51 -22.34 -16.10 0.90
N ILE A 52 -22.14 -14.93 0.31
CA ILE A 52 -20.81 -14.42 -0.01
C ILE A 52 -20.12 -14.01 1.30
N PRO A 53 -18.89 -14.49 1.59
CA PRO A 53 -18.14 -14.04 2.74
C PRO A 53 -17.95 -12.52 2.71
N ASP A 54 -18.19 -11.89 3.86
CA ASP A 54 -18.05 -10.45 4.02
C ASP A 54 -16.66 -9.94 3.62
N GLU A 55 -15.61 -10.72 3.90
CA GLU A 55 -14.24 -10.43 3.47
C GLU A 55 -14.11 -10.32 1.94
N ILE A 56 -14.75 -11.21 1.15
CA ILE A 56 -14.74 -11.12 -0.31
C ILE A 56 -15.41 -9.83 -0.76
N ALA A 57 -16.58 -9.51 -0.21
CA ALA A 57 -17.30 -8.29 -0.56
C ALA A 57 -16.46 -7.04 -0.24
N LYS A 58 -15.78 -7.02 0.91
CA LYS A 58 -14.91 -5.92 1.34
C LYS A 58 -13.63 -5.80 0.52
N ILE A 59 -13.01 -6.91 0.13
CA ILE A 59 -11.88 -6.91 -0.81
C ILE A 59 -12.34 -6.32 -2.16
N VAL A 60 -13.50 -6.75 -2.67
CA VAL A 60 -14.06 -6.18 -3.90
C VAL A 60 -14.36 -4.69 -3.73
N GLY A 61 -14.86 -4.25 -2.57
CA GLY A 61 -15.09 -2.83 -2.29
C GLY A 61 -13.81 -1.99 -2.25
N ALA A 62 -12.75 -2.50 -1.64
CA ALA A 62 -11.43 -1.86 -1.67
C ALA A 62 -10.87 -1.75 -3.10
N LEU A 63 -11.04 -2.81 -3.89
CA LEU A 63 -10.66 -2.81 -5.31
C LEU A 63 -11.57 -1.89 -6.15
N GLU A 64 -12.84 -1.74 -5.81
CA GLU A 64 -13.75 -0.83 -6.51
C GLU A 64 -13.34 0.63 -6.33
N SER A 65 -13.05 1.03 -5.09
CA SER A 65 -12.58 2.41 -4.77
C SER A 65 -11.28 2.76 -5.50
N SER A 66 -10.44 1.77 -5.82
CA SER A 66 -9.13 2.01 -6.42
C SER A 66 -9.06 1.78 -7.93
N LEU A 67 -9.75 0.75 -8.43
CA LEU A 67 -9.63 0.18 -9.78
C LEU A 67 -10.98 0.03 -10.51
N HIS A 68 -12.13 0.40 -9.91
CA HIS A 68 -13.45 0.26 -10.55
C HIS A 68 -13.77 -1.16 -11.07
N VAL A 69 -13.36 -2.19 -10.32
CA VAL A 69 -13.46 -3.60 -10.74
C VAL A 69 -14.90 -4.12 -10.91
N LEU A 70 -15.92 -3.42 -10.40
CA LEU A 70 -17.31 -3.87 -10.51
C LEU A 70 -17.84 -3.80 -11.95
N ASN A 71 -17.16 -3.10 -12.86
CA ASN A 71 -17.46 -3.13 -14.29
C ASN A 71 -16.93 -4.41 -14.97
N CYS A 72 -16.07 -5.14 -14.27
CA CYS A 72 -15.39 -6.34 -14.74
C CYS A 72 -15.97 -7.63 -14.14
N LEU A 73 -17.13 -7.56 -13.48
CA LEU A 73 -17.67 -8.72 -12.79
C LEU A 73 -17.95 -9.88 -13.76
N PRO A 74 -17.66 -11.12 -13.33
CA PRO A 74 -17.85 -12.29 -14.18
C PRO A 74 -19.33 -12.58 -14.41
N LEU A 75 -19.74 -12.79 -15.67
CA LEU A 75 -21.13 -13.11 -16.02
C LEU A 75 -21.35 -14.59 -16.34
N GLN A 76 -20.29 -15.37 -16.53
CA GLN A 76 -20.40 -16.79 -16.88
C GLN A 76 -19.99 -17.69 -15.75
N LYS A 77 -20.84 -18.68 -15.45
CA LYS A 77 -20.56 -19.74 -14.50
C LYS A 77 -19.92 -20.93 -15.20
N SER A 78 -18.75 -21.34 -14.71
CA SER A 78 -18.04 -22.57 -15.08
C SER A 78 -17.70 -23.31 -13.79
N ASP A 79 -18.37 -24.43 -13.56
CA ASP A 79 -18.27 -25.20 -12.31
C ASP A 79 -18.55 -24.31 -11.08
N ASN A 80 -17.57 -24.22 -10.17
CA ASN A 80 -17.62 -23.39 -8.98
C ASN A 80 -17.09 -21.97 -9.21
N CYS A 81 -16.65 -21.63 -10.41
CA CYS A 81 -16.06 -20.34 -10.73
C CYS A 81 -16.94 -19.50 -11.65
N TYR A 82 -16.96 -18.21 -11.38
CA TYR A 82 -17.60 -17.19 -12.20
C TYR A 82 -16.47 -16.48 -12.94
N ASN A 83 -16.44 -16.61 -14.26
CA ASN A 83 -15.42 -16.05 -15.13
C ASN A 83 -16.03 -15.01 -16.09
N PRO A 84 -15.27 -13.97 -16.47
CA PRO A 84 -15.66 -13.08 -17.55
C PRO A 84 -15.28 -13.69 -18.91
N ASN A 85 -16.08 -13.41 -19.94
CA ASN A 85 -15.78 -13.82 -21.32
C ASN A 85 -14.47 -13.24 -21.81
N ASP A 86 -14.35 -11.94 -21.65
CA ASP A 86 -13.25 -11.15 -22.17
C ASP A 86 -12.57 -10.35 -21.06
N TYR A 87 -11.40 -9.81 -21.39
CA TYR A 87 -10.75 -8.85 -20.52
C TYR A 87 -11.56 -7.56 -20.52
N CYS A 88 -11.80 -7.01 -19.34
CA CYS A 88 -12.31 -5.65 -19.19
C CYS A 88 -11.14 -4.66 -19.14
N GLU A 89 -11.42 -3.39 -19.40
CA GLU A 89 -10.48 -2.29 -19.21
C GLU A 89 -10.63 -1.71 -17.82
N ILE A 90 -9.50 -1.54 -17.13
CA ILE A 90 -9.37 -0.96 -15.81
C ILE A 90 -8.41 0.22 -15.94
N ASP A 91 -8.89 1.42 -15.62
CA ASP A 91 -8.06 2.60 -15.58
C ASP A 91 -7.35 2.69 -14.23
N ILE A 92 -6.02 2.83 -14.29
CA ILE A 92 -5.19 3.04 -13.12
C ILE A 92 -4.19 4.18 -13.33
N GLY A 93 -4.56 5.34 -12.79
CA GLY A 93 -3.83 6.57 -13.04
C GLY A 93 -3.91 6.91 -14.54
N ASP A 94 -2.74 7.05 -15.17
CA ASP A 94 -2.61 7.36 -16.60
C ASP A 94 -2.57 6.11 -17.49
N PHE A 95 -2.81 4.92 -16.93
CA PHE A 95 -2.71 3.65 -17.66
C PHE A 95 -4.04 2.92 -17.68
N THR A 96 -4.45 2.46 -18.85
CA THR A 96 -5.51 1.47 -18.98
C THR A 96 -4.89 0.09 -19.05
N ILE A 97 -5.26 -0.80 -18.12
CA ILE A 97 -4.85 -2.21 -18.14
C ILE A 97 -6.04 -3.10 -18.43
N GLN A 98 -5.78 -4.24 -19.06
CA GLN A 98 -6.82 -5.23 -19.30
C GLN A 98 -6.80 -6.25 -18.15
N ALA A 99 -7.95 -6.56 -17.56
CA ALA A 99 -8.05 -7.53 -16.47
C ALA A 99 -9.21 -8.50 -16.65
N LYS A 100 -9.10 -9.71 -16.10
CA LYS A 100 -10.22 -10.62 -15.89
C LYS A 100 -10.37 -10.87 -14.39
N LEU A 101 -11.57 -10.62 -13.88
CA LEU A 101 -11.92 -10.87 -12.49
C LEU A 101 -12.71 -12.17 -12.39
N THR A 102 -12.12 -13.18 -11.78
CA THR A 102 -12.73 -14.50 -11.58
C THR A 102 -13.07 -14.69 -10.11
N ILE A 103 -14.28 -15.14 -9.79
CA ILE A 103 -14.71 -15.43 -8.42
C ILE A 103 -15.01 -16.93 -8.32
N CYS A 104 -14.27 -17.67 -7.51
CA CYS A 104 -14.52 -19.09 -7.27
C CYS A 104 -15.15 -19.34 -5.91
N LYS A 105 -16.00 -20.36 -5.85
CA LYS A 105 -16.63 -20.93 -4.65
C LYS A 105 -15.90 -22.22 -4.27
N HIS A 106 -15.90 -22.55 -2.98
CA HIS A 106 -15.38 -23.81 -2.43
C HIS A 106 -13.92 -24.17 -2.81
N PRO A 107 -12.91 -23.50 -2.22
CA PRO A 107 -13.01 -22.38 -1.28
C PRO A 107 -13.30 -21.06 -2.00
N TRP A 108 -13.78 -20.06 -1.25
CA TRP A 108 -13.96 -18.73 -1.79
C TRP A 108 -12.61 -18.14 -2.21
N SER A 109 -12.52 -17.57 -3.42
CA SER A 109 -11.32 -16.87 -3.87
C SER A 109 -11.64 -15.86 -4.96
N LEU A 110 -10.97 -14.71 -4.92
CA LEU A 110 -10.96 -13.72 -5.98
C LEU A 110 -9.66 -13.85 -6.78
N ARG A 111 -9.76 -14.16 -8.06
CA ARG A 111 -8.61 -14.25 -8.97
C ARG A 111 -8.64 -13.06 -9.93
N ILE A 112 -7.52 -12.39 -10.09
CA ILE A 112 -7.34 -11.26 -11.01
C ILE A 112 -6.24 -11.61 -12.00
N ASP A 113 -6.62 -11.82 -13.26
CA ASP A 113 -5.69 -12.04 -14.35
C ASP A 113 -5.44 -10.71 -15.07
N PHE A 114 -4.22 -10.18 -14.95
CA PHE A 114 -3.84 -8.97 -15.67
C PHE A 114 -3.22 -9.30 -17.03
N LYS A 115 -3.70 -8.62 -18.05
CA LYS A 115 -3.05 -8.52 -19.35
C LYS A 115 -2.37 -7.17 -19.42
N LEU A 116 -1.04 -7.20 -19.33
CA LEU A 116 -0.26 -5.97 -19.33
C LEU A 116 -0.45 -5.20 -20.64
N PRO A 117 -0.55 -3.86 -20.55
CA PRO A 117 -0.66 -3.03 -21.74
C PRO A 117 0.53 -3.26 -22.65
N GLN A 118 0.28 -3.28 -23.97
CA GLN A 118 1.35 -3.37 -24.97
C GLN A 118 2.37 -2.23 -24.82
N ASP A 119 1.99 -1.11 -24.23
CA ASP A 119 2.86 0.02 -23.95
C ASP A 119 3.97 -0.31 -22.94
N LEU A 120 3.77 -1.27 -22.03
CA LEU A 120 4.85 -1.76 -21.18
C LEU A 120 5.93 -2.47 -22.01
N LYS A 121 5.55 -3.18 -23.09
CA LYS A 121 6.54 -3.72 -24.04
C LYS A 121 7.30 -2.62 -24.77
N LYS A 122 6.69 -1.45 -25.00
CA LYS A 122 7.39 -0.29 -25.60
C LYS A 122 8.48 0.24 -24.66
N ARG A 123 8.28 0.16 -23.34
CA ARG A 123 9.27 0.56 -22.33
C ARG A 123 10.48 -0.37 -22.22
N VAL A 124 10.38 -1.58 -22.80
CA VAL A 124 11.53 -2.48 -22.95
C VAL A 124 12.48 -1.92 -24.02
N PRO A 125 13.81 -1.88 -23.77
CA PRO A 125 14.81 -1.47 -24.75
C PRO A 125 14.64 -2.21 -26.08
N GLY A 126 14.76 -1.51 -27.21
CA GLY A 126 14.36 -2.00 -28.54
C GLY A 126 14.97 -3.35 -28.94
N ILE A 127 16.22 -3.61 -28.56
CA ILE A 127 16.91 -4.88 -28.84
C ILE A 127 16.33 -6.07 -28.05
N LEU A 128 15.73 -5.82 -26.90
CA LEU A 128 15.12 -6.84 -26.04
C LEU A 128 13.62 -7.02 -26.30
N ARG A 129 12.97 -6.04 -26.96
CA ARG A 129 11.52 -6.01 -27.19
C ARG A 129 10.95 -7.24 -27.90
N PRO A 130 11.58 -7.82 -28.95
CA PRO A 130 11.08 -9.03 -29.61
C PRO A 130 11.09 -10.27 -28.69
N PHE A 131 11.95 -10.27 -27.68
CA PHE A 131 12.11 -11.36 -26.71
C PHE A 131 11.25 -11.17 -25.45
N ALA A 132 10.53 -10.04 -25.37
CA ALA A 132 9.62 -9.74 -24.27
C ALA A 132 8.28 -10.47 -24.45
N TYR A 133 8.20 -11.70 -23.95
CA TYR A 133 6.92 -12.32 -23.64
C TYR A 133 6.42 -11.76 -22.31
N THR A 134 5.12 -11.56 -22.19
CA THR A 134 4.50 -11.05 -20.96
C THR A 134 3.49 -12.07 -20.50
N ASN A 135 3.84 -12.87 -19.50
CA ASN A 135 2.88 -13.72 -18.81
C ASN A 135 2.83 -13.30 -17.35
N VAL A 136 1.77 -12.61 -16.94
CA VAL A 136 1.57 -12.26 -15.53
C VAL A 136 0.86 -13.42 -14.88
N GLU A 137 1.40 -13.93 -13.80
CA GLU A 137 0.68 -14.92 -13.01
C GLU A 137 -0.59 -14.28 -12.43
N PRO A 138 -1.71 -15.03 -12.37
CA PRO A 138 -2.92 -14.54 -11.74
C PRO A 138 -2.66 -14.21 -10.27
N ILE A 139 -3.20 -13.08 -9.83
CA ILE A 139 -3.27 -12.77 -8.41
C ILE A 139 -4.46 -13.50 -7.84
N VAL A 140 -4.24 -14.35 -6.84
CA VAL A 140 -5.30 -15.07 -6.15
C VAL A 140 -5.40 -14.53 -4.72
N LEU A 141 -6.54 -13.93 -4.42
CA LEU A 141 -6.92 -13.46 -3.09
C LEU A 141 -7.85 -14.51 -2.49
N THR A 142 -7.36 -15.26 -1.51
CA THR A 142 -8.19 -16.16 -0.70
C THR A 142 -8.51 -15.47 0.61
N PRO A 143 -9.79 -15.42 1.03
CA PRO A 143 -10.14 -15.05 2.40
C PRO A 143 -9.32 -15.89 3.36
N ASP A 144 -8.64 -15.25 4.30
CA ASP A 144 -7.93 -16.00 5.33
C ASP A 144 -8.98 -16.54 6.30
N ASN A 145 -9.11 -17.85 6.41
CA ASN A 145 -10.04 -18.47 7.36
C ASN A 145 -9.72 -18.07 8.82
N ASN A 146 -8.54 -17.49 9.10
CA ASN A 146 -8.23 -16.83 10.35
C ASN A 146 -8.88 -15.44 10.43
N ASN A 147 -10.20 -15.40 10.50
CA ASN A 147 -11.04 -14.20 10.70
C ASN A 147 -10.67 -13.35 11.94
N ALA A 148 -9.69 -13.77 12.75
CA ALA A 148 -9.32 -13.14 14.00
C ALA A 148 -8.47 -11.87 13.85
N ASP A 149 -7.94 -11.57 12.66
CA ASP A 149 -6.99 -10.46 12.49
C ASP A 149 -7.63 -9.17 11.94
N GLY A 150 -8.89 -9.21 11.48
CA GLY A 150 -9.61 -8.05 10.90
C GLY A 150 -8.92 -7.35 9.72
N VAL A 151 -7.83 -7.94 9.21
CA VAL A 151 -7.01 -7.45 8.10
C VAL A 151 -6.63 -8.58 7.17
N THR A 152 -6.54 -8.24 5.89
CA THR A 152 -6.07 -9.13 4.84
C THR A 152 -4.96 -8.42 4.07
N THR A 153 -3.81 -9.08 4.00
CA THR A 153 -2.66 -8.58 3.23
C THR A 153 -2.39 -9.57 2.11
N VAL A 154 -2.38 -9.09 0.88
CA VAL A 154 -2.01 -9.86 -0.29
C VAL A 154 -0.82 -9.21 -0.96
N VAL A 155 0.32 -9.91 -0.92
CA VAL A 155 1.54 -9.54 -1.61
C VAL A 155 1.79 -10.56 -2.69
N HIS A 156 1.81 -10.10 -3.94
CA HIS A 156 2.05 -10.92 -5.10
C HIS A 156 3.16 -10.29 -5.94
N ASN A 157 4.23 -11.04 -6.17
CA ASN A 157 5.35 -10.63 -7.01
C ASN A 157 5.52 -11.68 -8.10
N SER A 158 5.20 -11.32 -9.34
CA SER A 158 5.29 -12.23 -10.48
C SER A 158 6.47 -11.84 -11.37
N GLU A 159 7.29 -12.81 -11.76
CA GLU A 159 8.29 -12.63 -12.81
C GLU A 159 7.61 -12.86 -14.17
N ILE A 160 7.40 -11.77 -14.91
CA ILE A 160 6.53 -11.78 -16.09
C ILE A 160 7.28 -12.10 -17.38
N ALA A 161 8.57 -11.75 -17.41
CA ALA A 161 9.42 -11.90 -18.57
C ALA A 161 10.86 -12.15 -18.16
N ASN A 162 11.50 -13.15 -18.78
CA ASN A 162 12.94 -13.22 -18.90
C ASN A 162 13.35 -12.82 -20.32
N MET A 163 14.17 -11.79 -20.44
CA MET A 163 14.71 -11.38 -21.74
C MET A 163 16.16 -11.83 -21.81
N GLY A 164 16.46 -12.69 -22.76
CA GLY A 164 17.81 -13.14 -23.06
C GLY A 164 18.29 -12.59 -24.41
N VAL A 165 19.59 -12.36 -24.52
CA VAL A 165 20.26 -12.14 -25.80
C VAL A 165 21.12 -13.37 -26.10
N ASN A 166 21.01 -13.89 -27.31
CA ASN A 166 21.90 -14.94 -27.78
C ASN A 166 23.17 -14.29 -28.32
N ILE A 167 24.27 -14.45 -27.57
CA ILE A 167 25.58 -13.97 -27.99
C ILE A 167 26.46 -15.21 -28.19
N LEU A 168 26.91 -15.42 -29.42
CA LEU A 168 27.82 -16.53 -29.78
C LEU A 168 27.30 -17.92 -29.37
N GLY A 169 25.99 -18.17 -29.46
CA GLY A 169 25.38 -19.45 -29.11
C GLY A 169 25.02 -19.60 -27.63
N PHE A 170 25.38 -18.63 -26.78
CA PHE A 170 25.00 -18.62 -25.36
C PHE A 170 23.79 -17.72 -25.13
N ASN A 171 22.73 -18.28 -24.57
CA ASN A 171 21.55 -17.52 -24.11
C ASN A 171 21.87 -16.81 -22.79
N ILE A 172 22.27 -15.55 -22.87
CA ILE A 172 22.52 -14.72 -21.68
C ILE A 172 21.21 -14.04 -21.29
N LYS A 173 20.62 -14.45 -20.16
CA LYS A 173 19.50 -13.71 -19.53
C LYS A 173 20.00 -12.31 -19.15
N ALA A 174 19.61 -11.31 -19.91
CA ALA A 174 20.07 -9.93 -19.78
C ALA A 174 19.16 -9.09 -18.88
N ALA A 175 17.86 -9.37 -18.90
CA ALA A 175 16.87 -8.66 -18.10
C ALA A 175 15.77 -9.57 -17.54
N LYS A 176 15.20 -9.15 -16.41
CA LYS A 176 14.02 -9.72 -15.77
C LYS A 176 13.00 -8.61 -15.52
N PHE A 177 11.75 -8.88 -15.85
CA PHE A 177 10.64 -7.96 -15.59
C PHE A 177 9.73 -8.57 -14.52
N TYR A 178 9.51 -7.83 -13.43
CA TYR A 178 8.64 -8.22 -12.33
C TYR A 178 7.44 -7.28 -12.26
N PHE A 179 6.31 -7.81 -11.82
CA PHE A 179 5.13 -7.04 -11.43
C PHE A 179 4.81 -7.34 -9.98
N ASN A 180 4.63 -6.26 -9.25
CA ASN A 180 4.40 -6.28 -7.83
C ASN A 180 2.99 -5.75 -7.59
N PHE A 181 2.19 -6.54 -6.90
CA PHE A 181 0.86 -6.18 -6.43
C PHE A 181 0.86 -6.36 -4.92
N ASN A 182 0.60 -5.28 -4.19
CA ASN A 182 0.48 -5.30 -2.75
C ASN A 182 -0.83 -4.63 -2.37
N LEU A 183 -1.75 -5.41 -1.80
CA LEU A 183 -3.01 -4.95 -1.29
C LEU A 183 -3.06 -5.25 0.21
N PHE A 184 -3.26 -4.21 1.00
CA PHE A 184 -3.65 -4.31 2.39
C PHE A 184 -5.09 -3.84 2.52
N VAL A 185 -5.96 -4.64 3.15
CA VAL A 185 -7.34 -4.29 3.45
C VAL A 185 -7.58 -4.52 4.93
N ARG A 186 -7.99 -3.47 5.63
CA ARG A 186 -8.62 -3.56 6.95
C ARG A 186 -10.12 -3.67 6.73
N TRP A 187 -10.64 -4.87 6.88
CA TRP A 187 -12.04 -5.19 6.65
C TRP A 187 -12.84 -5.27 7.96
N ASP A 188 -12.19 -5.25 9.12
CA ASP A 188 -12.82 -5.18 10.44
C ASP A 188 -11.96 -4.36 11.43
N CYS A 189 -12.53 -3.97 12.57
CA CYS A 189 -11.80 -3.34 13.66
C CYS A 189 -11.07 -4.33 14.55
N THR A 190 -11.31 -5.64 14.42
CA THR A 190 -10.56 -6.65 15.16
C THR A 190 -9.05 -6.46 14.94
N ARG A 191 -8.32 -6.24 16.02
CA ARG A 191 -6.90 -5.92 15.96
C ARG A 191 -6.06 -7.21 15.99
N PRO A 192 -5.07 -7.38 15.08
CA PRO A 192 -4.19 -8.55 15.10
C PRO A 192 -3.48 -8.72 16.46
N SER A 193 -3.72 -9.84 17.14
CA SER A 193 -3.18 -10.14 18.47
C SER A 193 -1.82 -10.86 18.43
N ASN A 194 -1.58 -11.66 17.38
CA ASN A 194 -0.43 -12.57 17.32
C ASN A 194 0.61 -12.20 16.24
N ASN A 195 0.41 -11.11 15.49
CA ASN A 195 1.31 -10.70 14.41
C ASN A 195 1.65 -9.19 14.50
N ASN A 196 2.86 -8.89 14.99
CA ASN A 196 3.34 -7.51 15.16
C ASN A 196 3.43 -6.74 13.84
N ALA A 197 3.76 -7.40 12.73
CA ALA A 197 3.86 -6.74 11.43
C ALA A 197 2.47 -6.31 10.92
N LYS A 198 1.48 -7.23 10.94
CA LYS A 198 0.08 -6.92 10.62
C LYS A 198 -0.48 -5.84 11.54
N ARG A 199 -0.18 -5.89 12.84
CA ARG A 199 -0.60 -4.87 13.82
C ARG A 199 -0.01 -3.50 13.53
N LEU A 200 1.27 -3.44 13.14
CA LEU A 200 1.91 -2.19 12.77
C LEU A 200 1.25 -1.60 11.52
N GLU A 201 0.91 -2.43 10.54
CA GLU A 201 0.20 -2.01 9.33
C GLU A 201 -1.24 -1.56 9.63
N TYR A 202 -1.97 -2.32 10.46
CA TYR A 202 -3.28 -1.93 11.00
C TYR A 202 -3.24 -0.56 11.67
N ASN A 203 -2.24 -0.30 12.52
CA ASN A 203 -2.08 0.98 13.20
C ASN A 203 -1.70 2.14 12.25
N ARG A 204 -1.05 1.84 11.12
CA ARG A 204 -0.71 2.83 10.08
C ARG A 204 -1.89 3.23 9.20
N ALA A 205 -2.99 2.47 9.24
CA ALA A 205 -4.23 2.81 8.54
C ALA A 205 -4.89 4.09 9.08
N TYR A 206 -4.47 4.58 10.25
CA TYR A 206 -4.94 5.81 10.85
C TYR A 206 -3.99 6.98 10.54
N ASN A 207 -4.54 8.13 10.16
CA ASN A 207 -3.77 9.36 10.01
C ASN A 207 -3.04 9.68 11.34
N ASP A 208 -1.74 10.03 11.26
CA ASP A 208 -0.89 10.40 12.40
C ASP A 208 -0.73 9.34 13.51
N SER A 209 -0.96 8.04 13.22
CA SER A 209 -0.93 6.97 14.22
C SER A 209 -1.90 7.19 15.39
N LYS A 210 -2.87 8.09 15.23
CA LYS A 210 -3.93 8.36 16.20
C LYS A 210 -5.25 8.01 15.53
N PRO A 211 -6.10 7.23 16.19
CA PRO A 211 -7.42 7.00 15.66
C PRO A 211 -8.16 8.37 15.70
N GLY A 212 -8.49 8.92 14.52
CA GLY A 212 -9.29 10.14 14.35
C GLY A 212 -10.78 9.79 14.29
N ASN A 213 -11.63 10.66 13.73
CA ASN A 213 -13.07 10.36 13.54
C ASN A 213 -13.35 9.19 12.56
N ASP A 214 -12.32 8.66 11.92
CA ASP A 214 -12.38 7.61 10.90
C ASP A 214 -12.22 6.18 11.49
N MET A 215 -12.43 5.99 12.80
CA MET A 215 -12.02 4.75 13.50
C MET A 215 -12.74 3.49 13.05
N ASN A 216 -14.03 3.61 12.77
CA ASN A 216 -14.86 2.51 12.29
C ASN A 216 -14.72 2.33 10.77
N LYS A 217 -14.01 3.22 10.06
CA LYS A 217 -13.92 3.13 8.60
C LYS A 217 -13.00 1.99 8.17
N LEU A 218 -13.46 1.24 7.19
CA LEU A 218 -12.67 0.26 6.48
C LEU A 218 -11.61 0.97 5.66
N TYR A 219 -10.41 0.41 5.61
CA TYR A 219 -9.25 1.04 5.01
C TYR A 219 -8.58 0.12 4.01
N TYR A 220 -8.02 0.68 2.95
CA TYR A 220 -7.17 -0.06 2.04
C TYR A 220 -5.89 0.70 1.73
N LYS A 221 -4.87 -0.07 1.34
CA LYS A 221 -3.66 0.42 0.71
C LYS A 221 -3.32 -0.50 -0.45
N LEU A 222 -3.38 0.04 -1.66
CA LEU A 222 -3.05 -0.65 -2.90
C LEU A 222 -1.79 -0.05 -3.50
N LYS A 223 -0.80 -0.91 -3.73
CA LYS A 223 0.41 -0.58 -4.46
C LYS A 223 0.59 -1.55 -5.63
N ILE A 224 0.62 -1.02 -6.85
CA ILE A 224 0.92 -1.78 -8.07
C ILE A 224 2.15 -1.17 -8.71
N GLY A 225 3.14 -1.98 -9.04
CA GLY A 225 4.38 -1.51 -9.65
C GLY A 225 5.05 -2.57 -10.51
N TYR A 226 6.13 -2.18 -11.15
CA TYR A 226 6.96 -3.09 -11.93
C TYR A 226 8.45 -2.82 -11.71
N GLU A 227 9.26 -3.86 -11.92
CA GLU A 227 10.71 -3.79 -11.82
C GLU A 227 11.36 -4.41 -13.05
N LEU A 228 12.12 -3.61 -13.79
CA LEU A 228 13.07 -4.08 -14.78
C LEU A 228 14.43 -4.21 -14.12
N LYS A 229 14.90 -5.45 -13.95
CA LYS A 229 16.23 -5.75 -13.44
C LYS A 229 17.13 -6.21 -14.57
N THR A 230 18.32 -5.64 -14.70
CA THR A 230 19.31 -6.03 -15.70
C THR A 230 20.58 -6.55 -15.04
N LYS A 231 21.26 -7.48 -15.72
CA LYS A 231 22.55 -7.99 -15.23
C LYS A 231 23.63 -6.93 -15.41
N ARG A 232 24.34 -6.59 -14.33
CA ARG A 232 25.58 -5.80 -14.39
C ARG A 232 26.77 -6.76 -14.50
N PHE A 233 27.61 -6.56 -15.52
CA PHE A 233 28.93 -7.19 -15.58
C PHE A 233 29.94 -6.33 -14.79
N PRO A 234 30.91 -6.94 -14.08
CA PRO A 234 31.23 -8.37 -14.05
C PRO A 234 30.54 -9.19 -12.94
N CYS A 235 29.80 -8.55 -12.02
CA CYS A 235 29.27 -9.24 -10.84
C CYS A 235 28.13 -10.24 -11.11
N PHE A 236 27.62 -10.35 -12.35
CA PHE A 236 26.47 -11.16 -12.76
C PHE A 236 25.21 -10.98 -11.89
N CYS A 237 25.17 -9.92 -11.09
CA CYS A 237 24.06 -9.57 -10.23
C CYS A 237 23.00 -8.80 -11.03
N TYR A 238 21.74 -9.03 -10.71
CA TYR A 238 20.64 -8.24 -11.24
C TYR A 238 20.48 -6.97 -10.42
N LYS A 239 20.64 -5.80 -11.04
CA LYS A 239 20.33 -4.51 -10.43
C LYS A 239 19.02 -3.99 -11.00
N CYS A 240 18.19 -3.35 -10.19
CA CYS A 240 17.03 -2.65 -10.74
C CYS A 240 17.51 -1.48 -11.58
N GLU A 241 17.18 -1.51 -12.88
CA GLU A 241 17.40 -0.41 -13.80
C GLU A 241 16.20 0.53 -13.79
N ARG A 242 14.99 -0.03 -13.68
CA ARG A 242 13.75 0.73 -13.62
C ARG A 242 12.77 0.09 -12.65
N CYS A 243 12.52 0.76 -11.53
CA CYS A 243 11.57 0.37 -10.51
C CYS A 243 10.54 1.50 -10.42
N GLU A 244 9.32 1.27 -10.89
CA GLU A 244 8.27 2.29 -10.89
C GLU A 244 7.02 1.75 -10.23
N THR A 245 6.44 2.57 -9.36
CA THR A 245 5.08 2.38 -8.84
C THR A 245 4.12 2.99 -9.85
N ILE A 246 3.22 2.18 -10.41
CA ILE A 246 2.15 2.64 -11.31
C ILE A 246 1.00 3.22 -10.49
N VAL A 247 0.71 2.59 -9.35
CA VAL A 247 -0.47 2.85 -8.53
C VAL A 247 -0.04 2.85 -7.08
N GLU A 248 -0.34 3.94 -6.38
CA GLU A 248 -0.20 4.03 -4.93
C GLU A 248 -1.43 4.76 -4.41
N LYS A 249 -2.47 4.00 -4.11
CA LYS A 249 -3.73 4.51 -3.57
C LYS A 249 -3.93 3.96 -2.18
N GLN A 250 -4.45 4.80 -1.28
CA GLN A 250 -4.84 4.38 0.04
C GLN A 250 -5.93 5.30 0.55
N GLY A 251 -6.80 4.79 1.40
CA GLY A 251 -7.89 5.58 1.93
C GLY A 251 -8.94 4.73 2.61
N HIS A 252 -9.97 5.42 3.09
CA HIS A 252 -11.16 4.80 3.63
C HIS A 252 -12.15 4.54 2.51
N PHE A 253 -12.64 3.30 2.40
CA PHE A 253 -13.56 2.94 1.32
C PHE A 253 -14.98 2.70 1.79
N ALA A 254 -15.22 2.44 3.08
CA ALA A 254 -16.56 2.22 3.62
C ALA A 254 -16.60 2.42 5.13
N GLU A 255 -17.81 2.52 5.68
CA GLU A 255 -18.03 2.37 7.12
C GLU A 255 -17.95 0.89 7.51
N GLY A 256 -17.30 0.60 8.63
CA GLY A 256 -17.25 -0.73 9.24
C GLY A 256 -18.45 -0.99 10.15
N PRO A 257 -18.51 -2.18 10.78
CA PRO A 257 -19.64 -2.57 11.61
C PRO A 257 -19.75 -1.70 12.87
N GLU A 258 -20.97 -1.57 13.40
CA GLU A 258 -21.25 -0.67 14.50
C GLU A 258 -20.60 -1.09 15.83
N SER A 259 -20.29 -2.38 15.97
CA SER A 259 -19.43 -2.91 17.03
C SER A 259 -18.07 -2.19 17.10
N CYS A 260 -17.57 -1.70 15.97
CA CYS A 260 -16.33 -0.95 15.92
C CYS A 260 -16.43 0.45 16.50
N LYS A 261 -17.62 0.97 16.83
CA LYS A 261 -17.77 2.30 17.46
C LYS A 261 -17.66 2.23 18.98
N SER A 262 -18.05 1.12 19.61
CA SER A 262 -18.04 0.97 21.07
C SER A 262 -16.64 0.82 21.66
N ASP A 263 -15.78 0.05 21.01
CA ASP A 263 -14.46 -0.34 21.52
C ASP A 263 -13.49 0.83 21.72
N TRP A 264 -13.75 1.98 21.08
CA TRP A 264 -12.86 3.15 21.15
C TRP A 264 -13.32 4.24 22.10
N SER A 265 -14.56 4.19 22.59
CA SER A 265 -14.99 5.07 23.68
C SER A 265 -14.16 4.87 24.96
N GLU A 266 -13.52 3.70 25.08
CA GLU A 266 -12.62 3.31 26.16
C GLU A 266 -11.14 3.65 25.86
N TRP A 267 -10.81 4.00 24.61
CA TRP A 267 -9.47 4.45 24.25
C TRP A 267 -9.25 5.90 24.70
N SER A 268 -8.86 6.07 25.96
CA SER A 268 -8.22 7.31 26.38
C SER A 268 -6.79 7.32 25.84
N PRO A 269 -6.37 8.33 25.03
CA PRO A 269 -4.96 8.50 24.76
C PRO A 269 -4.24 8.53 26.11
N CYS A 270 -3.11 7.84 26.24
CA CYS A 270 -2.28 7.94 27.44
C CYS A 270 -2.19 9.43 27.77
N PRO A 271 -2.63 9.88 28.96
CA PRO A 271 -2.65 11.28 29.25
C PRO A 271 -1.25 11.79 28.99
N VAL A 272 -1.14 12.73 28.05
CA VAL A 272 0.07 13.53 27.90
C VAL A 272 0.07 14.43 29.13
N SER A 273 0.30 13.86 30.32
CA SER A 273 0.89 14.62 31.38
C SER A 273 2.23 15.01 30.79
N ASP A 274 2.35 16.23 30.29
CA ASP A 274 3.62 16.89 30.08
C ASP A 274 4.19 17.14 31.49
N PRO A 275 5.06 16.28 32.05
CA PRO A 275 5.66 16.56 33.35
C PRO A 275 6.98 17.32 33.12
N CYS A 276 7.38 17.55 31.86
CA CYS A 276 8.69 18.06 31.51
C CYS A 276 8.80 19.58 31.63
N ASN A 277 7.67 20.30 31.78
CA ASN A 277 7.68 21.76 31.81
C ASN A 277 7.68 22.37 33.22
N ASN A 278 7.59 21.58 34.30
CA ASN A 278 7.49 22.14 35.66
C ASN A 278 8.16 21.28 36.75
N PHE A 279 9.40 20.79 36.57
CA PHE A 279 10.12 20.17 37.69
C PHE A 279 11.60 20.59 37.78
N PRO A 280 12.11 20.86 39.01
CA PRO A 280 13.50 21.24 39.25
C PRO A 280 14.49 20.10 38.98
N GLU A 281 15.66 20.47 38.47
CA GLU A 281 16.62 19.66 37.70
C GLU A 281 17.33 18.47 38.39
N THR A 282 16.98 18.07 39.61
CA THR A 282 17.81 17.09 40.34
C THR A 282 16.98 16.04 41.09
N GLY A 283 16.56 15.00 40.38
CA GLY A 283 16.03 13.80 41.02
C GLY A 283 15.81 12.66 40.04
N THR A 284 16.49 11.54 40.25
CA THR A 284 16.20 10.28 39.55
C THR A 284 14.82 9.78 40.00
N ARG A 285 13.88 9.62 39.08
CA ARG A 285 12.60 8.94 39.36
C ARG A 285 12.26 7.92 38.29
N SER A 286 11.88 6.74 38.75
CA SER A 286 11.22 5.70 37.96
C SER A 286 9.77 6.12 37.67
N ARG A 287 9.34 6.00 36.41
CA ARG A 287 7.94 6.17 36.02
C ARG A 287 7.24 4.83 36.06
N THR A 288 6.14 4.73 36.78
CA THR A 288 5.24 3.57 36.71
C THR A 288 4.03 3.99 35.89
N CYS A 289 3.83 3.38 34.72
CA CYS A 289 2.58 3.55 33.97
C CYS A 289 1.48 2.84 34.76
N ILE A 290 0.57 3.59 35.38
CA ILE A 290 -0.58 3.02 36.07
C ILE A 290 -1.63 2.74 34.99
N GLY A 291 -1.86 1.46 34.69
CA GLY A 291 -2.92 1.00 33.80
C GLY A 291 -2.54 0.95 32.32
N GLN A 292 -1.74 -0.05 31.93
CA GLN A 292 -1.91 -0.63 30.60
C GLN A 292 -2.97 -1.73 30.75
N SER A 293 -4.11 -1.57 30.08
CA SER A 293 -4.98 -2.71 29.82
C SER A 293 -4.20 -3.73 28.98
N GLU A 294 -4.35 -5.01 29.30
CA GLU A 294 -3.74 -6.09 28.53
C GLU A 294 -4.12 -5.93 27.05
N GLY A 295 -3.17 -5.57 26.19
CA GLY A 295 -3.38 -5.41 24.74
C GLY A 295 -3.21 -4.01 24.15
N GLY A 296 -2.98 -2.96 24.95
CA GLY A 296 -2.63 -1.61 24.44
C GLY A 296 -1.30 -1.60 23.66
N PRO A 297 -1.08 -0.71 22.67
CA PRO A 297 0.26 -0.50 22.12
C PRO A 297 1.21 0.02 23.22
N PRO A 298 2.50 -0.33 23.19
CA PRO A 298 3.48 0.27 24.08
C PRO A 298 3.48 1.79 23.88
N CYS A 299 3.54 2.55 24.98
CA CYS A 299 3.67 4.00 24.90
C CYS A 299 4.92 4.32 24.05
N PRO A 300 4.80 5.16 23.00
CA PRO A 300 5.96 5.58 22.24
C PRO A 300 6.91 6.31 23.20
N GLY A 301 8.02 5.66 23.56
CA GLY A 301 8.99 6.16 24.55
C GLY A 301 9.24 5.28 25.78
N SER A 302 8.67 4.07 25.87
CA SER A 302 8.92 3.17 27.03
C SER A 302 10.19 2.30 26.93
N ALA A 303 11.08 2.56 25.98
CA ALA A 303 12.47 2.15 26.14
C ALA A 303 13.10 3.13 27.12
N GLU A 304 13.75 2.66 28.18
CA GLU A 304 14.46 3.44 29.20
C GLU A 304 15.23 4.62 28.57
N SER A 305 14.58 5.77 28.43
CA SER A 305 15.23 6.98 27.96
C SER A 305 15.91 7.58 29.18
N ILE A 306 17.16 7.19 29.39
CA ILE A 306 18.05 7.92 30.28
C ILE A 306 18.21 9.31 29.65
N CYS A 307 17.60 10.32 30.28
CA CYS A 307 17.85 11.72 29.95
C CYS A 307 19.26 12.07 30.46
N THR A 308 20.30 11.77 29.69
CA THR A 308 21.62 12.37 29.89
C THR A 308 21.75 13.63 29.03
N SER A 309 22.17 14.71 29.68
CA SER A 309 22.58 15.95 29.03
C SER A 309 23.79 15.67 28.12
N PRO A 310 23.81 16.12 26.85
CA PRO A 310 24.93 15.85 25.96
C PRO A 310 26.11 16.78 26.28
N GLU A 311 27.11 16.25 26.98
CA GLU A 311 28.46 16.80 26.95
C GLU A 311 29.09 16.45 25.59
N ARG A 312 29.55 17.45 24.84
CA ARG A 312 30.14 17.26 23.51
C ARG A 312 31.55 16.71 23.64
N ASP A 313 31.69 15.40 23.45
CA ASP A 313 32.96 14.79 23.09
C ASP A 313 33.00 14.43 21.59
N PRO A 314 34.10 14.72 20.86
CA PRO A 314 34.24 14.34 19.47
C PRO A 314 34.34 12.81 19.32
N ILE A 315 33.40 12.25 18.57
CA ILE A 315 33.35 10.82 18.24
C ILE A 315 34.60 10.45 17.44
N THR A 316 35.50 9.68 18.06
CA THR A 316 36.60 9.02 17.36
C THR A 316 36.04 7.77 16.69
N ILE A 317 35.95 7.78 15.36
CA ILE A 317 35.47 6.62 14.58
C ILE A 317 36.55 5.52 14.62
N PRO A 318 36.22 4.27 15.01
CA PRO A 318 37.17 3.17 14.98
C PRO A 318 37.71 2.93 13.56
N ARG A 319 39.03 2.79 13.41
CA ARG A 319 39.73 2.61 12.11
C ARG A 319 39.16 1.48 11.24
N ARG A 320 38.63 0.41 11.85
CA ARG A 320 37.96 -0.70 11.15
C ARG A 320 36.62 -0.31 10.49
N LEU A 321 35.94 0.72 10.99
CA LEU A 321 34.72 1.24 10.39
C LEU A 321 35.03 2.16 9.19
N GLN A 322 36.16 2.89 9.24
CA GLN A 322 36.64 3.68 8.11
C GLN A 322 37.06 2.80 6.91
N GLU A 323 37.66 1.63 7.17
CA GLU A 323 38.04 0.68 6.11
C GLU A 323 36.83 0.03 5.42
N ARG A 324 35.71 -0.18 6.13
CA ARG A 324 34.46 -0.67 5.50
C ARG A 324 33.77 0.38 4.64
N ILE A 325 33.73 1.64 5.09
CA ILE A 325 33.15 2.74 4.31
C ILE A 325 33.96 3.01 3.04
N ALA A 326 35.28 2.81 3.07
CA ALA A 326 36.13 2.93 1.89
C ALA A 326 35.90 1.80 0.85
N GLN A 327 35.52 0.59 1.28
CA GLN A 327 35.19 -0.51 0.35
C GLN A 327 33.83 -0.31 -0.34
N ASP A 328 32.86 0.31 0.32
CA ASP A 328 31.55 0.59 -0.28
C ASP A 328 31.56 1.79 -1.25
N ILE A 329 32.57 2.68 -1.17
CA ILE A 329 32.71 3.84 -2.08
C ILE A 329 33.46 3.48 -3.38
N ILE A 330 34.20 2.38 -3.42
CA ILE A 330 34.93 1.93 -4.64
C ILE A 330 34.01 1.15 -5.62
N CYS A 331 32.74 0.92 -5.27
CA CYS A 331 31.77 0.21 -6.11
C CYS A 331 30.52 1.03 -6.48
N LEU A 332 30.69 2.32 -6.76
CA LEU A 332 29.67 3.12 -7.46
C LEU A 332 29.86 3.04 -8.98
#